data_AF-A0A8T5HQT1-F1
#
_entry.id   AF-A0A8T5HQT1-F1
#
_cell.length_a   1.000
_cell.length_b   1.000
_cell.length_c   1.000
_cell.angle_alpha   90.00
_cell.angle_beta   90.00
_cell.angle_gamma   90.00
#
_symmetry.space_group_name_H-M   'P 1'
#
loop_
_entity.id
_entity.type
_entity.pdbx_description
1 polymer ?
#
loop_
_entity_poly.entity_id
_entity_poly.type
_entity_poly.pdbx_seq_one_letter_code
_entity_poly.pdbx_strand_id
1 'polypeptide(L)'
;MRKSDAIWKELKHHLPFTLVLSLLAGVLVAVFYLIGSVPSRELFEVLHPAHVLVSAVATSAIYWKYKKSVVGGRWSVVGGEATKAILVGVSGAVLIGSLSDVLFPFLAGQLFSLETIFHLPLVEEPGLILGVALFGAVVGMYWDLFRVSHSLHVFLSVFASLFYLLAFSVEMSAVAVLLISGLVFLVVYIPCCISDIVFPLFFINEPCEGCGHWH
;
A
#
# COMPACT_ATOMS: atom_id res chain seq x y z
N MET A 1 -0.52 15.80 20.94
CA MET A 1 -1.80 15.17 20.53
C MET A 1 -1.71 13.71 20.95
N ARG A 2 -2.81 13.06 21.36
CA ARG A 2 -2.73 11.61 21.64
C ARG A 2 -2.54 10.84 20.34
N LYS A 3 -1.76 9.76 20.36
CA LYS A 3 -1.55 8.86 19.23
C LYS A 3 -2.85 8.40 18.57
N SER A 4 -3.85 8.04 19.37
CA SER A 4 -5.18 7.64 18.89
C SER A 4 -5.87 8.73 18.08
N ASP A 5 -5.71 9.99 18.49
CA ASP A 5 -6.35 11.13 17.84
C ASP A 5 -5.70 11.37 16.46
N ALA A 6 -4.36 11.21 16.35
CA ALA A 6 -3.64 11.28 15.08
C ALA A 6 -4.07 10.18 14.09
N ILE A 7 -4.12 8.93 14.57
CA ILE A 7 -4.55 7.77 13.76
C ILE A 7 -5.98 7.99 13.24
N TRP A 8 -6.89 8.37 14.14
CA TRP A 8 -8.30 8.56 13.77
C TRP A 8 -8.51 9.72 12.81
N LYS A 9 -7.73 10.79 12.97
CA LYS A 9 -7.73 11.95 12.07
C LYS A 9 -7.34 11.55 10.64
N GLU A 10 -6.25 10.81 10.47
CA GLU A 10 -5.79 10.37 9.15
C GLU A 10 -6.73 9.33 8.54
N LEU A 11 -7.18 8.34 9.32
CA LEU A 11 -8.13 7.33 8.83
C LEU A 11 -9.42 7.95 8.31
N LYS A 12 -10.05 8.86 9.07
CA LYS A 12 -11.29 9.53 8.64
C LYS A 12 -11.15 10.32 7.35
N HIS A 13 -9.98 10.95 7.16
CA HIS A 13 -9.73 11.78 5.98
C HIS A 13 -9.46 10.95 4.73
N HIS A 14 -8.77 9.82 4.88
CA HIS A 14 -8.27 9.03 3.77
C HIS A 14 -9.09 7.79 3.41
N LEU A 15 -9.77 7.15 4.37
CA LEU A 15 -10.62 5.97 4.11
C LEU A 15 -11.66 6.21 3.00
N PRO A 16 -12.48 7.28 3.02
CA PRO A 16 -13.59 7.39 2.07
C PRO A 16 -13.13 7.49 0.62
N PHE A 17 -12.07 8.26 0.39
CA PHE A 17 -11.54 8.46 -0.97
C PHE A 17 -10.83 7.21 -1.49
N THR A 18 -10.04 6.55 -0.65
CA THR A 18 -9.36 5.30 -1.01
C THR A 18 -10.35 4.17 -1.25
N LEU A 19 -11.45 4.10 -0.49
CA LEU A 19 -12.55 3.16 -0.74
C LEU A 19 -13.13 3.33 -2.16
N VAL A 20 -13.43 4.57 -2.56
CA VAL A 20 -14.01 4.86 -3.88
C VAL A 20 -13.05 4.48 -5.01
N LEU A 21 -11.77 4.87 -4.92
CA LEU A 21 -10.78 4.53 -5.94
C LEU A 21 -10.56 3.02 -6.07
N SER A 22 -10.58 2.31 -4.95
CA SER A 22 -10.42 0.86 -4.93
C SER A 22 -11.60 0.12 -5.55
N LEU A 23 -12.83 0.57 -5.28
CA LEU A 23 -14.03 0.03 -5.92
C LEU A 23 -14.00 0.27 -7.43
N LEU A 24 -13.58 1.47 -7.86
CA LEU A 24 -13.39 1.78 -9.28
C LEU A 24 -12.36 0.86 -9.93
N ALA A 25 -11.22 0.61 -9.27
CA ALA A 25 -10.21 -0.34 -9.75
C ALA A 25 -10.79 -1.75 -9.95
N GLY A 26 -11.54 -2.27 -8.97
CA GLY A 26 -12.20 -3.57 -9.10
C GLY A 26 -13.20 -3.66 -10.25
N VAL A 27 -14.00 -2.60 -10.48
CA VAL A 27 -14.92 -2.51 -11.61
C VAL A 27 -14.17 -2.48 -12.94
N LEU A 28 -13.10 -1.69 -13.04
CA LEU A 28 -12.28 -1.60 -14.27
C LEU A 28 -11.67 -2.96 -14.63
N VAL A 29 -11.16 -3.70 -13.65
CA VAL A 29 -10.62 -5.04 -13.90
C VAL A 29 -11.70 -6.00 -14.39
N ALA A 30 -12.90 -5.97 -13.80
CA ALA A 30 -14.02 -6.78 -14.29
C ALA A 30 -14.40 -6.43 -15.74
N VAL A 31 -14.39 -5.15 -16.11
CA VAL A 31 -14.63 -4.71 -17.49
C VAL A 31 -13.54 -5.20 -18.44
N PHE A 32 -12.25 -5.07 -18.08
CA PHE A 32 -11.14 -5.56 -18.90
C PHE A 32 -11.21 -7.07 -19.14
N TYR A 33 -11.59 -7.83 -18.12
CA TYR A 33 -11.83 -9.26 -18.24
C TYR A 33 -12.95 -9.58 -19.24
N LEU A 34 -14.09 -8.88 -19.14
CA LEU A 34 -15.26 -9.10 -20.01
C LEU A 34 -14.99 -8.78 -21.49
N ILE A 35 -14.07 -7.88 -21.79
CA ILE A 35 -13.68 -7.55 -23.18
C ILE A 35 -12.52 -8.41 -23.71
N GLY A 36 -12.11 -9.45 -22.97
CA GLY A 36 -11.05 -10.37 -23.38
C GLY A 36 -9.64 -9.78 -23.28
N SER A 37 -9.47 -8.63 -22.62
CA SER A 37 -8.17 -8.05 -22.32
C SER A 37 -7.64 -8.67 -21.03
N VAL A 38 -7.05 -9.86 -21.13
CA VAL A 38 -6.42 -10.51 -19.97
C VAL A 38 -5.12 -9.78 -19.65
N PRO A 39 -4.91 -9.32 -18.41
CA PRO A 39 -3.65 -8.71 -17.99
C PRO A 39 -2.53 -9.77 -18.01
N SER A 40 -1.36 -9.42 -18.56
CA SER A 40 -0.20 -10.32 -18.60
C SER A 40 0.56 -10.32 -17.26
N ARG A 41 1.29 -11.40 -17.00
CA ARG A 41 2.26 -11.50 -15.90
C ARG A 41 3.23 -10.31 -15.85
N GLU A 42 3.59 -9.77 -17.01
CA GLU A 42 4.49 -8.61 -17.14
C GLU A 42 3.89 -7.36 -16.48
N LEU A 43 2.56 -7.18 -16.52
CA LEU A 43 1.91 -6.05 -15.84
C LEU A 43 2.01 -6.18 -14.33
N PHE A 44 1.90 -7.38 -13.77
CA PHE A 44 2.11 -7.60 -12.33
C PHE A 44 3.56 -7.28 -11.94
N GLU A 45 4.52 -7.76 -12.72
CA GLU A 45 5.96 -7.55 -12.48
C GLU A 45 6.35 -6.06 -12.55
N VAL A 46 5.59 -5.22 -13.27
CA VAL A 46 5.76 -3.75 -13.27
C VAL A 46 4.98 -3.07 -12.14
N LEU A 47 3.73 -3.47 -11.91
CA LEU A 47 2.83 -2.81 -10.96
C LEU A 47 3.20 -3.09 -9.51
N HIS A 48 3.70 -4.29 -9.19
CA HIS A 48 4.06 -4.63 -7.82
C HIS A 48 5.26 -3.80 -7.31
N PRO A 49 6.40 -3.68 -8.02
CA PRO A 49 7.47 -2.77 -7.61
C PRO A 49 7.03 -1.30 -7.54
N ALA A 50 6.17 -0.85 -8.45
CA ALA A 50 5.60 0.50 -8.41
C ALA A 50 4.70 0.70 -7.17
N HIS A 51 3.91 -0.30 -6.81
CA HIS A 51 3.14 -0.33 -5.58
C HIS A 51 4.05 -0.23 -4.34
N VAL A 52 5.08 -1.08 -4.25
CA VAL A 52 6.04 -1.08 -3.11
C VAL A 52 6.72 0.28 -2.98
N LEU A 53 7.14 0.88 -4.10
CA LEU A 53 7.72 2.21 -4.12
C LEU A 53 6.78 3.24 -3.49
N VAL A 54 5.54 3.28 -3.98
CA VAL A 54 4.55 4.28 -3.57
C VAL A 54 4.06 4.05 -2.14
N SER A 55 3.95 2.80 -1.69
CA SER A 55 3.63 2.43 -0.30
C SER A 55 4.75 2.88 0.65
N ALA A 56 6.02 2.70 0.27
CA ALA A 56 7.15 3.15 1.07
C ALA A 56 7.19 4.68 1.20
N VAL A 57 6.87 5.41 0.12
CA VAL A 57 6.70 6.87 0.14
C VAL A 57 5.60 7.27 1.11
N ALA A 58 4.41 6.65 1.03
CA ALA A 58 3.28 6.99 1.89
C ALA A 58 3.60 6.72 3.37
N THR A 59 4.13 5.54 3.67
CA THR A 59 4.44 5.10 5.04
C THR A 59 5.52 5.98 5.69
N SER A 60 6.61 6.27 4.98
CA SER A 60 7.69 7.12 5.51
C SER A 60 7.26 8.58 5.61
N ALA A 61 6.43 9.09 4.69
CA ALA A 61 5.90 10.45 4.72
C ALA A 61 5.04 10.72 5.94
N ILE A 62 4.13 9.81 6.31
CA ILE A 62 3.34 9.96 7.54
C ILE A 62 4.26 9.95 8.77
N TYR A 63 5.20 8.99 8.86
CA TYR A 63 6.11 8.92 10.00
C TYR A 63 6.87 10.24 10.14
N TRP A 64 7.48 10.68 9.05
CA TRP A 64 8.33 11.86 9.01
C TRP A 64 7.56 13.14 9.35
N LYS A 65 6.35 13.31 8.83
CA LYS A 65 5.48 14.43 9.14
C LYS A 65 5.12 14.47 10.62
N TYR A 66 4.60 13.37 11.16
CA TYR A 66 4.12 13.35 12.54
C TYR A 66 5.24 13.39 13.58
N LYS A 67 6.45 12.97 13.18
CA LYS A 67 7.63 13.02 14.02
C LYS A 67 8.31 14.39 14.02
N LYS A 68 8.14 15.22 12.98
CA LYS A 68 8.61 16.62 12.98
C LYS A 68 7.96 17.38 14.13
N SER A 69 8.65 17.48 15.26
CA SER A 69 8.29 18.33 16.39
C SER A 69 8.93 19.71 16.19
N VAL A 70 8.10 20.76 16.21
CA VAL A 70 8.58 22.14 16.25
C VAL A 70 9.03 22.43 17.68
N VAL A 71 10.32 22.21 17.98
CA VAL A 71 10.91 22.66 19.25
C VAL A 71 11.43 24.09 19.05
N GLY A 72 10.75 25.07 19.65
CA GLY A 72 11.24 26.46 19.71
C GLY A 72 11.32 27.21 18.38
N GLY A 73 10.47 26.89 17.40
CA GLY A 73 10.43 27.60 16.10
C GLY A 73 11.62 27.29 15.17
N ARG A 74 12.49 26.34 15.53
CA ARG A 74 13.64 25.95 14.72
C ARG A 74 13.60 24.45 14.41
N TRP A 75 13.74 24.15 13.13
CA TRP A 75 13.78 22.79 12.59
C TRP A 75 14.90 21.99 13.26
N SER A 76 14.56 20.97 14.04
CA SER A 76 15.54 20.06 14.63
C SER A 76 15.10 18.62 14.38
N VAL A 77 15.63 18.02 13.32
CA VAL A 77 15.62 16.57 13.15
C VAL A 77 16.64 16.03 14.13
N VAL A 78 16.17 15.43 15.22
CA VAL A 78 17.04 14.73 16.18
C VAL A 78 17.73 13.57 15.44
N GLY A 79 19.04 13.40 15.65
CA GLY A 79 19.82 12.34 15.00
C GLY A 79 19.19 10.95 15.20
N GLY A 80 19.01 10.20 14.10
CA GLY A 80 18.43 8.85 14.08
C GLY A 80 16.97 8.76 13.62
N GLU A 81 16.23 9.86 13.54
CA GLU A 81 14.83 9.84 13.08
C GLU A 81 14.68 9.56 11.58
N ALA A 82 15.67 9.96 10.78
CA ALA A 82 15.75 9.59 9.37
C ALA A 82 15.86 8.07 9.18
N THR A 83 16.71 7.42 9.97
CA THR A 83 16.87 5.96 9.94
C THR A 83 15.57 5.27 10.35
N LYS A 84 14.87 5.76 11.38
CA LYS A 84 13.57 5.21 11.76
C LYS A 84 12.52 5.40 10.67
N ALA A 85 12.46 6.56 10.03
CA ALA A 85 11.53 6.80 8.91
C ALA A 85 11.77 5.83 7.76
N ILE A 86 13.04 5.56 7.42
CA ILE A 86 13.42 4.58 6.40
C ILE A 86 13.03 3.18 6.83
N LEU A 87 13.38 2.75 8.04
CA LEU A 87 13.06 1.42 8.54
C LEU A 87 11.55 1.16 8.58
N VAL A 88 10.78 2.15 9.05
CA VAL A 88 9.31 2.09 9.08
C VAL A 88 8.75 2.07 7.67
N GLY A 89 9.23 2.92 6.76
CA GLY A 89 8.79 2.94 5.36
C GLY A 89 9.05 1.62 4.63
N VAL A 90 10.27 1.10 4.73
CA VAL A 90 10.66 -0.16 4.09
C VAL A 90 9.91 -1.34 4.70
N SER A 91 9.86 -1.45 6.03
CA SER A 91 9.19 -2.59 6.68
C SER A 91 7.68 -2.57 6.46
N GLY A 92 7.03 -1.41 6.49
CA GLY A 92 5.60 -1.28 6.17
C GLY A 92 5.32 -1.74 4.74
N ALA A 93 6.01 -1.16 3.76
CA ALA A 93 5.81 -1.49 2.36
C ALA A 93 6.14 -2.95 2.02
N VAL A 94 7.25 -3.48 2.52
CA VAL A 94 7.68 -4.85 2.17
C VAL A 94 6.87 -5.90 2.92
N LEU A 95 6.73 -5.78 4.24
CA LEU A 95 6.05 -6.81 5.03
C LEU A 95 4.54 -6.79 4.77
N ILE A 96 3.92 -5.61 4.84
CA ILE A 96 2.47 -5.51 4.69
C ILE A 96 2.09 -5.62 3.22
N GLY A 97 2.86 -5.03 2.29
CA GLY A 97 2.66 -5.21 0.85
C GLY A 97 2.77 -6.68 0.42
N SER A 98 3.77 -7.43 0.91
CA SER A 98 3.85 -8.87 0.60
C SER A 98 2.66 -9.66 1.16
N LEU A 99 2.12 -9.26 2.32
CA LEU A 99 0.92 -9.88 2.88
C LEU A 99 -0.33 -9.56 2.04
N SER A 100 -0.54 -8.29 1.68
CA SER A 100 -1.72 -7.84 0.95
C SER A 100 -1.73 -8.27 -0.51
N ASP A 101 -0.59 -8.23 -1.19
CA ASP A 101 -0.53 -8.31 -2.65
C ASP A 101 -0.19 -9.73 -3.14
N VAL A 102 0.36 -10.56 -2.26
CA VAL A 102 0.80 -11.92 -2.61
C VAL A 102 0.13 -12.96 -1.72
N LEU A 103 0.34 -12.90 -0.41
CA LEU A 103 -0.11 -13.97 0.48
C LEU A 103 -1.64 -14.09 0.50
N PHE A 104 -2.34 -12.99 0.71
CA PHE A 104 -3.80 -13.03 0.78
C PHE A 104 -4.47 -13.37 -0.56
N PRO A 105 -4.04 -12.83 -1.73
CA PRO A 105 -4.54 -13.26 -3.02
C PRO A 105 -4.27 -14.74 -3.29
N PHE A 106 -3.09 -15.24 -2.96
CA PHE A 106 -2.77 -16.67 -3.07
C PHE A 106 -3.71 -17.54 -2.22
N LEU A 107 -3.90 -17.20 -0.94
CA LEU A 107 -4.81 -17.92 -0.04
C LEU A 107 -6.26 -17.84 -0.51
N ALA A 108 -6.70 -16.69 -1.04
CA ALA A 108 -8.02 -16.54 -1.63
C ALA A 108 -8.18 -17.47 -2.85
N GLY A 109 -7.19 -17.51 -3.75
CA GLY A 109 -7.20 -18.42 -4.89
C GLY A 109 -7.32 -19.89 -4.48
N GLN A 110 -6.55 -20.31 -3.48
CA GLN A 110 -6.61 -21.66 -2.92
C GLN A 110 -7.99 -21.97 -2.31
N LEU A 111 -8.59 -21.00 -1.58
CA LEU A 111 -9.94 -21.14 -1.02
C LEU A 111 -11.00 -21.36 -2.09
N PHE A 112 -10.83 -20.75 -3.27
CA PHE A 112 -11.71 -20.92 -4.43
C PHE A 112 -11.30 -22.08 -5.36
N SER A 113 -10.35 -22.92 -4.94
CA SER A 113 -9.83 -24.06 -5.73
C SER A 113 -9.25 -23.64 -7.10
N LEU A 114 -8.67 -22.45 -7.18
CA LEU A 114 -7.94 -21.98 -8.36
C LEU A 114 -6.52 -22.56 -8.34
N GLU A 115 -6.05 -23.05 -9.48
CA GLU A 115 -4.67 -23.51 -9.65
C GLU A 115 -3.70 -22.31 -9.69
N THR A 116 -3.35 -21.76 -8.52
CA THR A 116 -2.45 -20.61 -8.40
C THR A 116 -1.00 -21.03 -8.16
N ILE A 117 -0.06 -20.38 -8.85
CA ILE A 117 1.38 -20.54 -8.62
C ILE A 117 1.82 -19.47 -7.60
N PHE A 118 2.46 -19.91 -6.52
CA PHE A 118 3.01 -18.98 -5.53
C PHE A 118 4.20 -18.22 -6.13
N HIS A 119 4.09 -16.89 -6.16
CA HIS A 119 5.10 -15.99 -6.70
C HIS A 119 5.37 -14.91 -5.66
N LEU A 120 6.59 -14.86 -5.14
CA LEU A 120 6.96 -13.97 -4.03
C LEU A 120 8.10 -13.05 -4.47
N PRO A 121 7.80 -11.85 -5.00
CA PRO A 121 8.81 -10.93 -5.55
C PRO A 121 9.92 -10.57 -4.56
N LEU A 122 9.64 -10.58 -3.25
CA LEU A 122 10.65 -10.34 -2.23
C LEU A 122 11.77 -11.40 -2.22
N VAL A 123 11.46 -12.65 -2.53
CA VAL A 123 12.45 -13.75 -2.55
C VAL A 123 13.07 -13.89 -3.93
N GLU A 124 12.30 -13.64 -4.98
CA GLU A 124 12.73 -13.81 -6.37
C GLU A 124 13.59 -12.63 -6.84
N GLU A 125 13.21 -11.40 -6.52
CA GLU A 125 13.92 -10.17 -6.90
C GLU A 125 14.16 -9.25 -5.68
N PRO A 126 14.85 -9.73 -4.62
CA PRO A 126 15.04 -8.97 -3.39
C PRO A 126 15.71 -7.62 -3.63
N GLY A 127 16.68 -7.56 -4.55
CA GLY A 127 17.40 -6.33 -4.88
C GLY A 127 16.49 -5.24 -5.46
N LEU A 128 15.54 -5.63 -6.33
CA LEU A 128 14.58 -4.69 -6.91
C LEU A 128 13.62 -4.19 -5.83
N ILE A 129 12.97 -5.11 -5.12
CA ILE A 129 11.93 -4.79 -4.12
C ILE A 129 12.50 -3.96 -2.97
N LEU A 130 13.64 -4.37 -2.38
CA LEU A 130 14.27 -3.61 -1.31
C LEU A 130 14.83 -2.27 -1.82
N GLY A 131 15.35 -2.23 -3.05
CA GLY A 131 15.86 -1.02 -3.69
C GLY A 131 14.76 0.03 -3.88
N VAL A 132 13.62 -0.36 -4.47
CA VAL A 132 12.48 0.56 -4.66
C VAL A 132 11.84 0.96 -3.34
N ALA A 133 11.75 0.05 -2.36
CA ALA A 133 11.25 0.37 -1.03
C ALA A 133 12.15 1.40 -0.32
N LEU A 134 13.48 1.22 -0.37
CA LEU A 134 14.44 2.15 0.20
C LEU A 134 14.35 3.52 -0.48
N PHE A 135 14.34 3.54 -1.82
CA PHE A 135 14.21 4.77 -2.58
C PHE A 135 12.90 5.50 -2.25
N GLY A 136 11.78 4.79 -2.23
CA GLY A 136 10.48 5.34 -1.86
C GLY A 136 10.47 5.91 -0.43
N ALA A 137 11.05 5.18 0.53
CA ALA A 137 11.11 5.65 1.90
C ALA A 137 11.91 6.96 2.02
N VAL A 138 13.02 7.09 1.29
CA VAL A 138 13.81 8.34 1.23
C VAL A 138 13.00 9.46 0.58
N VAL A 139 12.34 9.20 -0.55
CA VAL A 139 11.47 10.17 -1.26
C VAL A 139 10.37 10.70 -0.32
N GLY A 140 9.67 9.85 0.42
CA GLY A 140 8.60 10.25 1.33
C GLY A 140 9.06 11.17 2.47
N MET A 141 10.35 11.20 2.79
CA MET A 141 10.90 12.14 3.78
C MET A 141 11.05 13.57 3.23
N TYR A 142 11.31 13.72 1.93
CA TYR A 142 11.58 15.04 1.34
C TYR A 142 10.33 15.70 0.77
N TRP A 143 9.36 14.92 0.29
CA TRP A 143 8.23 15.46 -0.46
C TRP A 143 6.85 15.29 0.20
N ASP A 144 6.04 16.33 -0.02
CA ASP A 144 4.63 16.58 0.35
C ASP A 144 3.62 15.52 -0.21
N LEU A 145 3.99 14.25 -0.44
CA LEU A 145 3.27 13.34 -1.35
C LEU A 145 2.28 12.35 -0.72
N PHE A 146 2.06 12.33 0.59
CA PHE A 146 1.28 11.26 1.24
C PHE A 146 -0.09 11.04 0.62
N ARG A 147 -0.90 12.09 0.36
CA ARG A 147 -2.25 11.90 -0.20
C ARG A 147 -2.20 11.21 -1.56
N VAL A 148 -1.31 11.67 -2.44
CA VAL A 148 -1.15 11.12 -3.79
C VAL A 148 -0.59 9.72 -3.70
N SER A 149 0.47 9.52 -2.91
CA SER A 149 1.11 8.22 -2.75
C SER A 149 0.16 7.21 -2.10
N HIS A 150 -0.49 7.52 -1.00
CA HIS A 150 -1.46 6.62 -0.37
C HIS A 150 -2.59 6.23 -1.33
N SER A 151 -3.17 7.19 -2.05
CA SER A 151 -4.25 6.91 -3.00
C SER A 151 -3.77 6.05 -4.19
N LEU A 152 -2.58 6.36 -4.72
CA LEU A 152 -1.98 5.62 -5.81
C LEU A 152 -1.55 4.22 -5.39
N HIS A 153 -0.98 4.05 -4.19
CA HIS A 153 -0.59 2.74 -3.66
C HIS A 153 -1.82 1.83 -3.54
N VAL A 154 -2.89 2.29 -2.88
CA VAL A 154 -4.08 1.45 -2.67
C VAL A 154 -4.70 1.07 -4.02
N PHE A 155 -4.74 2.03 -4.97
CA PHE A 155 -5.20 1.77 -6.33
C PHE A 155 -4.32 0.72 -7.04
N LEU A 156 -3.00 0.88 -7.03
CA LEU A 156 -2.06 -0.05 -7.66
C LEU A 156 -2.10 -1.44 -7.03
N SER A 157 -2.30 -1.55 -5.72
CA SER A 157 -2.38 -2.83 -5.00
C SER A 157 -3.66 -3.61 -5.35
N VAL A 158 -4.79 -2.93 -5.52
CA VAL A 158 -6.01 -3.57 -6.07
C VAL A 158 -5.77 -4.07 -7.50
N PHE A 159 -5.11 -3.27 -8.35
CA PHE A 159 -4.75 -3.70 -9.70
C PHE A 159 -3.80 -4.91 -9.68
N ALA A 160 -2.72 -4.86 -8.89
CA ALA A 160 -1.74 -5.93 -8.79
C ALA A 160 -2.37 -7.23 -8.28
N SER A 161 -3.19 -7.17 -7.23
CA SER A 161 -3.83 -8.35 -6.62
C SER A 161 -4.83 -9.02 -7.56
N LEU A 162 -5.59 -8.23 -8.33
CA LEU A 162 -6.53 -8.79 -9.30
C LEU A 162 -5.83 -9.31 -10.55
N PHE A 163 -4.76 -8.65 -11.00
CA PHE A 163 -3.95 -9.15 -12.11
C PHE A 163 -3.21 -10.43 -11.75
N TYR A 164 -2.71 -10.55 -10.51
CA TYR A 164 -2.16 -11.82 -10.01
C TYR A 164 -3.18 -12.95 -10.15
N LEU A 165 -4.42 -12.74 -9.70
CA LEU A 165 -5.45 -13.76 -9.81
C LEU A 165 -5.82 -14.07 -11.27
N LEU A 166 -5.97 -13.07 -12.13
CA LEU A 166 -6.31 -13.29 -13.54
C LEU A 166 -5.17 -13.94 -14.34
N ALA A 167 -3.92 -13.61 -14.04
CA ALA A 167 -2.75 -14.15 -14.74
C ALA A 167 -2.42 -15.60 -14.33
N PHE A 168 -2.80 -16.00 -13.11
CA PHE A 168 -2.45 -17.29 -12.52
C PHE A 168 -3.67 -18.16 -12.16
N SER A 169 -4.86 -17.88 -12.69
CA SER A 169 -6.05 -18.75 -12.50
C SER A 169 -6.65 -19.18 -13.84
N VAL A 170 -7.06 -20.45 -13.92
CA VAL A 170 -7.74 -21.01 -15.10
C VAL A 170 -9.21 -20.56 -15.13
N GLU A 171 -9.73 -20.28 -16.34
CA GLU A 171 -11.08 -19.82 -16.71
C GLU A 171 -12.09 -19.53 -15.57
N MET A 172 -12.44 -18.26 -15.39
CA MET A 172 -13.35 -17.81 -14.32
C MET A 172 -14.65 -17.24 -14.89
N SER A 173 -15.79 -17.53 -14.26
CA SER A 173 -17.04 -16.84 -14.61
C SER A 173 -16.99 -15.36 -14.20
N ALA A 174 -17.70 -14.49 -14.91
CA ALA A 174 -17.77 -13.06 -14.59
C ALA A 174 -18.23 -12.81 -13.13
N VAL A 175 -19.13 -13.66 -12.60
CA VAL A 175 -19.59 -13.59 -11.22
C VAL A 175 -18.48 -13.95 -10.24
N ALA A 176 -17.68 -14.97 -10.54
CA ALA A 176 -16.52 -15.33 -9.71
C ALA A 176 -15.48 -14.20 -9.67
N VAL A 177 -15.21 -13.56 -10.81
CA VAL A 177 -14.33 -12.38 -10.88
C VAL A 177 -14.88 -11.24 -10.01
N LEU A 178 -16.17 -10.93 -10.08
CA LEU A 178 -16.77 -9.87 -9.24
C LEU A 178 -16.69 -10.18 -7.74
N LEU A 179 -16.97 -11.42 -7.34
CA LEU A 179 -16.92 -11.84 -5.93
C LEU A 179 -15.48 -11.82 -5.38
N ILE A 180 -14.54 -12.34 -6.17
CA ILE A 180 -13.12 -12.35 -5.80
C ILE A 180 -12.57 -10.93 -5.77
N SER A 181 -12.96 -10.06 -6.72
CA SER A 181 -12.62 -8.64 -6.68
C SER A 181 -13.10 -7.96 -5.41
N GLY A 182 -14.32 -8.26 -4.95
CA GLY A 182 -14.85 -7.74 -3.69
C GLY A 182 -14.10 -8.25 -2.46
N LEU A 183 -13.73 -9.53 -2.44
CA LEU A 183 -12.97 -10.13 -1.33
C LEU A 183 -11.55 -9.58 -1.27
N VAL A 184 -10.84 -9.60 -2.40
CA VAL A 184 -9.47 -9.08 -2.54
C VAL A 184 -9.44 -7.61 -2.16
N PHE A 185 -10.43 -6.83 -2.62
CA PHE A 185 -10.57 -5.45 -2.21
C PHE A 185 -10.57 -5.29 -0.67
N LEU A 186 -11.42 -6.03 0.04
CA LEU A 186 -11.50 -5.92 1.51
C LEU A 186 -10.17 -6.29 2.18
N VAL A 187 -9.55 -7.36 1.67
CA VAL A 187 -8.34 -7.97 2.24
C VAL A 187 -7.07 -7.20 1.87
N VAL A 188 -7.10 -6.38 0.83
CA VAL A 188 -6.02 -5.45 0.45
C VAL A 188 -6.20 -4.11 1.13
N TYR A 189 -7.40 -3.53 1.02
CA TYR A 189 -7.71 -2.19 1.51
C TYR A 189 -7.39 -2.02 3.00
N ILE A 190 -7.82 -2.97 3.84
CA ILE A 190 -7.65 -2.86 5.29
C ILE A 190 -6.15 -2.93 5.68
N PRO A 191 -5.37 -3.93 5.27
CA PRO A 191 -3.93 -3.97 5.54
C PRO A 191 -3.16 -2.77 4.98
N CYS A 192 -3.47 -2.32 3.76
CA CYS A 192 -2.82 -1.15 3.16
C CYS A 192 -3.06 0.13 3.97
N CYS A 193 -4.28 0.37 4.45
CA CYS A 193 -4.57 1.49 5.36
C CYS A 193 -3.86 1.34 6.71
N ILE A 194 -3.77 0.13 7.25
CA ILE A 194 -3.03 -0.15 8.49
C ILE A 194 -1.54 0.13 8.29
N SER A 195 -0.96 -0.28 7.17
CA SER A 195 0.45 -0.04 6.82
C SER A 195 0.78 1.44 6.73
N ASP A 196 -0.03 2.19 6.01
CA ASP A 196 0.32 3.57 5.67
C ASP A 196 0.06 4.55 6.82
N ILE A 197 -0.90 4.24 7.70
CA ILE A 197 -1.38 5.16 8.74
C ILE A 197 -1.05 4.63 10.14
N VAL A 198 -1.56 3.43 10.48
CA VAL A 198 -1.49 2.91 11.85
C VAL A 198 -0.06 2.52 12.21
N PHE A 199 0.61 1.77 11.34
CA PHE A 199 1.96 1.26 11.54
C PHE A 199 2.99 2.38 11.80
N PRO A 200 3.14 3.41 10.96
CA PRO A 200 4.12 4.47 11.21
C PRO A 200 3.78 5.31 12.44
N LEU A 201 2.50 5.63 12.69
CA LEU A 201 2.09 6.37 13.88
C LEU A 201 2.27 5.57 15.17
N PHE A 202 2.28 4.23 15.10
CA PHE A 202 2.56 3.37 16.24
C PHE A 202 3.95 3.61 16.83
N PHE A 203 4.94 3.93 15.99
CA PHE A 203 6.32 4.21 16.41
C PHE A 203 6.53 5.64 16.93
N ILE A 204 5.48 6.46 17.00
CA ILE A 204 5.56 7.86 17.45
C ILE A 204 4.83 8.03 18.78
N ASN A 205 5.58 8.33 19.85
CA ASN A 205 4.98 8.53 21.19
C ASN A 205 4.19 9.84 21.29
N GLU A 206 4.73 10.93 20.75
CA GLU A 206 4.16 12.27 20.81
C GLU A 206 4.01 12.85 19.40
N PRO A 207 2.90 12.54 18.69
CA PRO A 207 2.63 13.11 17.38
C PRO A 207 2.40 14.62 17.47
N CYS A 208 2.95 15.36 16.50
CA CYS A 208 2.82 16.81 16.41
C CYS A 208 1.36 17.28 16.33
N GLU A 209 0.98 18.32 17.08
CA GLU A 209 -0.41 18.84 17.16
C GLU A 209 -0.83 19.71 15.98
N GLY A 210 0.12 20.41 15.36
CA GLY A 210 -0.15 21.44 14.34
C GLY A 210 0.38 21.11 12.94
N CYS A 211 0.84 19.87 12.69
CA CYS A 211 1.18 19.47 11.33
C CYS A 211 -0.11 19.49 10.49
N GLY A 212 -0.24 20.46 9.58
CA GLY A 212 -1.43 20.71 8.76
C GLY A 212 -1.92 19.49 7.98
N HIS A 213 -3.09 19.57 7.34
CA HIS A 213 -3.56 18.49 6.45
C HIS A 213 -2.69 18.42 5.20
N TRP A 214 -2.47 17.20 4.65
CA TRP A 214 -2.03 17.07 3.26
C TRP A 214 -3.21 17.56 2.42
N HIS A 215 -3.12 18.75 1.82
CA HIS A 215 -4.18 19.32 0.99
C HIS A 215 -4.22 18.73 -0.41
#